data_AF-A0A1Y2LIS2-F1
#
_entry.id   AF-A0A1Y2LIS2-F1
#
_cell.length_a   1.000
_cell.length_b   1.000
_cell.length_c   1.000
_cell.angle_alpha   90.00
_cell.angle_beta   90.00
_cell.angle_gamma   90.00
#
_symmetry.space_group_name_H-M   'P 1'
#
loop_
_entity.id
_entity.type
_entity.pdbx_description
1 polymer ?
#
loop_
_entity_poly.entity_id
_entity_poly.type
_entity_poly.pdbx_seq_one_letter_code
_entity_poly.pdbx_strand_id
1 'polypeptide(L)'
;MDNVGGLETDHTILAGAVENCKQAGHHHQNVLTVKSLGYPSSSELFKTARGLALAKTLLVFYNRMDINNVSLKGLNKVPTDLTPYVTEHIVEVDYLDRWRDQPDYGQLQTVKMFLEYVIDRSPPRLSSVADSAFFQTHWSAKLSKAQVAKRTHKPLIEMGQSQSLNDLVFEAPGSSSNRKDFVLFEKQLTSYKERLWSDRDPMASNVFETLLDAALAGGLPSNYSLGSTTIFFKYFGHPSIPSRMKNNIAYVKMELSNVKELTDKDVASSTAQVLDLPILWIEFMTLHLAQGESHGNTWLNARLKGAETKYDAHIKSLKDHQARLAKSEKQTGAAKLQYDNNCKAANQKLEVEIKQNDVVVADASEKENAARKVVKNIEDKIDKEPKQAQKKVIIDKKDLIGMKSLLEKAEIAYPTALKARNKKERAIHLLWPQVVDRLVANVKADQDQMAAYKKVVGGIKMPGAV
;
A
#
# COMPACT_ATOMS: atom_id res chain seq x y z
N MET A 1 -9.62 -51.48 -37.07
CA MET A 1 -8.24 -51.35 -37.58
C MET A 1 -8.09 -49.90 -38.00
N ASP A 2 -7.44 -49.09 -37.16
CA ASP A 2 -6.59 -47.96 -37.56
C ASP A 2 -5.99 -47.29 -36.30
N ASN A 3 -4.79 -46.76 -36.52
CA ASN A 3 -3.73 -46.35 -35.61
C ASN A 3 -4.12 -45.48 -34.39
N VAL A 4 -3.55 -45.84 -33.23
CA VAL A 4 -3.31 -44.94 -32.09
C VAL A 4 -1.79 -44.79 -31.96
N GLY A 5 -1.26 -43.62 -32.32
CA GLY A 5 0.13 -43.25 -32.12
C GLY A 5 0.34 -42.64 -30.73
N GLY A 6 1.15 -43.29 -29.90
CA GLY A 6 1.56 -42.82 -28.59
C GLY A 6 2.68 -41.78 -28.70
N LEU A 7 2.53 -40.68 -27.96
CA LEU A 7 3.59 -39.71 -27.67
C LEU A 7 4.11 -40.00 -26.27
N GLU A 8 5.23 -40.72 -26.17
CA GLU A 8 6.06 -40.76 -24.97
C GLU A 8 6.78 -39.40 -24.86
N THR A 9 6.61 -38.74 -23.72
CA THR A 9 7.30 -37.48 -23.41
C THR A 9 8.57 -37.80 -22.62
N ASP A 10 9.68 -37.37 -23.22
CA ASP A 10 11.05 -37.63 -22.81
C ASP A 10 11.41 -36.80 -21.55
N HIS A 11 11.48 -37.45 -20.40
CA HIS A 11 11.77 -36.83 -19.09
C HIS A 11 13.24 -36.40 -18.89
N THR A 12 14.07 -36.47 -19.92
CA THR A 12 15.52 -36.31 -19.82
C THR A 12 16.02 -34.88 -20.07
N ILE A 13 15.17 -33.98 -20.60
CA ILE A 13 15.56 -32.58 -20.94
C ILE A 13 15.45 -31.62 -19.72
N LEU A 14 14.66 -31.96 -18.70
CA LEU A 14 14.44 -31.11 -17.53
C LEU A 14 15.55 -31.19 -16.47
N ALA A 15 16.37 -32.25 -16.47
CA ALA A 15 17.47 -32.39 -15.51
C ALA A 15 18.68 -31.47 -15.86
N GLY A 16 18.96 -31.27 -17.15
CA GLY A 16 20.07 -30.41 -17.61
C GLY A 16 19.83 -28.90 -17.40
N ALA A 17 18.57 -28.46 -17.32
CA ALA A 17 18.23 -27.07 -17.07
C ALA A 17 18.37 -26.67 -15.59
N VAL A 18 18.24 -27.63 -14.67
CA VAL A 18 18.37 -27.40 -13.21
C VAL A 18 19.84 -27.38 -12.78
N GLU A 19 20.71 -28.14 -13.46
CA GLU A 19 22.15 -28.15 -13.18
C GLU A 19 22.86 -26.87 -13.70
N ASN A 20 22.42 -26.34 -14.85
CA ASN A 20 22.96 -25.09 -15.42
C ASN A 20 22.56 -23.82 -14.63
N CYS A 21 21.53 -23.86 -13.80
CA CYS A 21 21.22 -22.77 -12.86
C CYS A 21 22.06 -22.82 -11.57
N LYS A 22 22.69 -23.96 -11.25
CA LYS A 22 23.58 -24.07 -10.07
C LYS A 22 25.03 -23.63 -10.37
N GLN A 23 25.44 -23.61 -11.63
CA GLN A 23 26.78 -23.19 -12.07
C GLN A 23 26.85 -21.72 -12.53
N ALA A 24 25.72 -21.02 -12.62
CA ALA A 24 25.69 -19.56 -12.77
C ALA A 24 26.06 -18.89 -11.44
N GLY A 25 27.35 -18.92 -11.12
CA GLY A 25 28.05 -18.05 -10.18
C GLY A 25 27.27 -17.64 -8.93
N HIS A 26 27.44 -18.40 -7.84
CA HIS A 26 27.52 -17.79 -6.52
C HIS A 26 28.74 -16.86 -6.48
N HIS A 27 28.67 -15.72 -7.17
CA HIS A 27 29.42 -14.55 -6.77
C HIS A 27 28.97 -14.29 -5.34
N HIS A 28 29.89 -14.36 -4.39
CA HIS A 28 29.72 -13.72 -3.10
C HIS A 28 29.45 -12.24 -3.38
N GLN A 29 28.18 -11.89 -3.58
CA GLN A 29 27.75 -10.50 -3.57
C GLN A 29 28.11 -10.02 -2.17
N ASN A 30 29.15 -9.20 -2.08
CA ASN A 30 29.49 -8.50 -0.86
C ASN A 30 28.28 -7.65 -0.48
N VAL A 31 27.47 -8.14 0.46
CA VAL A 31 26.23 -7.50 0.86
C VAL A 31 26.57 -6.20 1.57
N LEU A 32 26.30 -5.06 0.93
CA LEU A 32 26.39 -3.77 1.58
C LEU A 32 25.45 -3.76 2.80
N THR A 33 26.02 -3.61 3.99
CA THR A 33 25.21 -3.49 5.21
C THR A 33 24.69 -2.05 5.31
N VAL A 34 23.50 -1.83 4.77
CA VAL A 34 22.78 -0.56 4.89
C VAL A 34 21.95 -0.59 6.17
N LYS A 35 22.27 0.30 7.12
CA LYS A 35 21.49 0.41 8.36
C LYS A 35 20.45 1.50 8.18
N SER A 36 19.21 1.09 7.94
CA SER A 36 18.10 2.03 7.92
C SER A 36 17.84 2.65 9.30
N LEU A 37 17.50 3.94 9.34
CA LEU A 37 17.02 4.60 10.56
C LEU A 37 15.51 4.34 10.73
N GLY A 38 15.10 3.98 11.95
CA GLY A 38 13.70 3.77 12.27
C GLY A 38 12.90 5.06 12.33
N TYR A 39 11.62 4.98 11.96
CA TYR A 39 10.66 6.06 12.10
C TYR A 39 9.96 6.06 13.45
N PRO A 40 9.43 7.22 13.89
CA PRO A 40 8.44 7.20 14.96
C PRO A 40 7.24 6.35 14.52
N SER A 41 6.79 5.44 15.38
CA SER A 41 5.48 4.79 15.21
C SER A 41 4.36 5.82 15.21
N SER A 42 3.15 5.42 14.80
CA SER A 42 1.96 6.28 14.86
C SER A 42 1.75 6.88 16.24
N SER A 43 1.98 6.11 17.31
CA SER A 43 1.89 6.59 18.69
C SER A 43 3.03 7.54 19.04
N GLU A 44 4.28 7.25 18.65
CA GLU A 44 5.45 8.09 18.93
C GLU A 44 5.42 9.43 18.20
N LEU A 45 4.80 9.50 17.01
CA LEU A 45 4.75 10.70 16.17
C LEU A 45 4.26 11.93 16.96
N PHE A 46 3.33 11.73 17.90
CA PHE A 46 2.66 12.79 18.67
C PHE A 46 3.04 12.89 20.14
N LYS A 47 3.95 12.04 20.67
CA LYS A 47 4.27 12.05 22.12
C LYS A 47 5.01 13.31 22.61
N THR A 48 5.57 14.11 21.70
CA THR A 48 6.32 15.34 22.05
C THR A 48 5.54 16.59 21.71
N ALA A 49 5.84 17.72 22.38
CA ALA A 49 5.25 19.02 22.05
C ALA A 49 5.41 19.39 20.56
N ARG A 50 6.56 19.03 19.97
CA ARG A 50 6.82 19.16 18.52
C ARG A 50 5.89 18.28 17.70
N GLY A 51 5.72 17.01 18.08
CA GLY A 51 4.79 16.09 17.44
C GLY A 51 3.34 16.56 17.48
N LEU A 52 2.89 17.09 18.62
CA LEU A 52 1.54 17.66 18.76
C LEU A 52 1.32 18.88 17.85
N ALA A 53 2.34 19.72 17.67
CA ALA A 53 2.28 20.87 16.77
C ALA A 53 2.12 20.46 15.30
N LEU A 54 2.57 19.26 14.93
CA LEU A 54 2.44 18.74 13.56
C LEU A 54 1.02 18.32 13.20
N ALA A 55 0.11 18.08 14.16
CA ALA A 55 -1.24 17.60 13.86
C ALA A 55 -1.89 18.40 12.71
N LYS A 56 -1.82 19.75 12.79
CA LYS A 56 -2.37 20.70 11.81
C LYS A 56 -1.81 20.55 10.39
N THR A 57 -0.69 19.87 10.24
CA THR A 57 0.05 19.68 8.98
C THR A 57 -0.04 18.26 8.43
N LEU A 58 -0.65 17.33 9.18
CA LEU A 58 -0.76 15.93 8.77
C LEU A 58 -2.07 15.69 8.01
N LEU A 59 -1.95 14.91 6.94
CA LEU A 59 -3.04 14.54 6.05
C LEU A 59 -3.54 13.15 6.42
N VAL A 60 -4.85 13.00 6.51
CA VAL A 60 -5.56 11.73 6.70
C VAL A 60 -6.71 11.66 5.71
N PHE A 61 -7.04 10.47 5.20
CA PHE A 61 -8.18 10.29 4.31
C PHE A 61 -9.50 10.41 5.06
N TYR A 62 -10.42 11.25 4.56
CA TYR A 62 -11.58 11.71 5.33
C TYR A 62 -12.70 10.67 5.45
N ASN A 63 -12.94 9.84 4.43
CA ASN A 63 -14.02 8.86 4.47
C ASN A 63 -13.77 7.69 3.50
N ARG A 64 -13.44 6.52 4.05
CA ARG A 64 -13.15 5.28 3.30
C ARG A 64 -14.36 4.73 2.56
N MET A 65 -15.56 5.05 3.02
CA MET A 65 -16.82 4.46 2.55
C MET A 65 -17.51 5.32 1.49
N ASP A 66 -17.12 6.58 1.38
CA ASP A 66 -17.68 7.48 0.39
C ASP A 66 -16.84 7.42 -0.88
N ILE A 67 -17.32 6.62 -1.83
CA ILE A 67 -16.75 6.51 -3.18
C ILE A 67 -16.66 7.90 -3.87
N ASN A 68 -17.49 8.86 -3.45
CA ASN A 68 -17.53 10.23 -3.96
C ASN A 68 -16.50 11.16 -3.30
N ASN A 69 -15.85 10.73 -2.22
CA ASN A 69 -14.98 11.59 -1.42
C ASN A 69 -13.59 10.97 -1.18
N VAL A 70 -12.73 11.12 -2.19
CA VAL A 70 -11.30 10.78 -2.12
C VAL A 70 -10.44 11.92 -1.55
N SER A 71 -11.02 12.81 -0.75
CA SER A 71 -10.28 13.97 -0.22
C SER A 71 -9.35 13.60 0.93
N LEU A 72 -8.24 14.34 0.99
CA LEU A 72 -7.37 14.39 2.14
C LEU A 72 -7.84 15.48 3.08
N LYS A 73 -7.83 15.19 4.38
CA LYS A 73 -8.15 16.13 5.45
C LYS A 73 -6.91 16.38 6.29
N GLY A 74 -6.63 17.66 6.53
CA GLY A 74 -5.70 18.08 7.57
C GLY A 74 -6.26 17.74 8.96
N LEU A 75 -5.45 17.14 9.83
CA LEU A 75 -5.86 16.86 11.19
C LEU A 75 -5.79 18.11 12.06
N ASN A 76 -6.92 18.65 12.49
CA ASN A 76 -6.89 19.75 13.47
C ASN A 76 -6.61 19.25 14.91
N LYS A 77 -6.69 17.94 15.12
CA LYS A 77 -6.43 17.24 16.38
C LYS A 77 -5.93 15.82 16.08
N VAL A 78 -5.02 15.31 16.91
CA VAL A 78 -4.56 13.91 16.83
C VAL A 78 -5.75 12.96 17.07
N PRO A 79 -5.96 11.93 16.23
CA PRO A 79 -6.97 10.91 16.48
C PRO A 79 -6.79 10.27 17.86
N THR A 80 -7.90 10.01 18.55
CA THR A 80 -7.89 9.31 19.84
C THR A 80 -7.54 7.83 19.70
N ASP A 81 -7.73 7.28 18.49
CA ASP A 81 -7.35 5.92 18.16
C ASP A 81 -6.38 5.92 16.96
N LEU A 82 -5.15 5.47 17.22
CA LEU A 82 -4.08 5.42 16.22
C LEU A 82 -3.86 4.01 15.66
N THR A 83 -4.54 2.99 16.20
CA THR A 83 -4.41 1.58 15.78
C THR A 83 -4.65 1.30 14.29
N PRO A 84 -5.59 1.97 13.58
CA PRO A 84 -5.78 1.73 12.15
C PRO A 84 -4.76 2.45 11.27
N TYR A 85 -3.87 3.26 11.86
CA TYR A 85 -2.90 4.09 11.14
C TYR A 85 -1.47 3.58 11.27
N VAL A 86 -0.67 3.86 10.26
CA VAL A 86 0.79 3.74 10.21
C VAL A 86 1.38 5.09 9.84
N THR A 87 2.60 5.32 10.29
CA THR A 87 3.34 6.53 9.97
C THR A 87 4.12 6.28 8.69
N GLU A 88 3.76 6.98 7.61
CA GLU A 88 4.53 6.97 6.38
C GLU A 88 5.35 8.22 6.25
N HIS A 89 6.52 8.09 5.65
CA HIS A 89 7.27 9.21 5.17
C HIS A 89 6.79 9.65 3.77
N ILE A 90 7.04 10.89 3.33
CA ILE A 90 6.59 11.33 1.99
C ILE A 90 7.38 10.69 0.86
N VAL A 91 8.71 10.75 0.95
CA VAL A 91 9.64 10.29 -0.10
C VAL A 91 10.07 8.85 0.11
N GLU A 92 9.70 8.28 1.26
CA GLU A 92 10.22 6.99 1.68
C GLU A 92 9.06 6.07 1.99
N VAL A 93 9.30 4.80 1.76
CA VAL A 93 8.32 3.75 1.97
C VAL A 93 8.72 2.94 3.18
N ASP A 94 7.76 2.76 4.09
CA ASP A 94 7.88 1.75 5.11
C ASP A 94 7.56 0.38 4.50
N TYR A 95 8.55 -0.51 4.51
CA TYR A 95 8.36 -1.90 4.13
C TYR A 95 7.77 -2.67 5.31
N LEU A 96 6.44 -2.72 5.36
CA LEU A 96 5.69 -3.65 6.21
C LEU A 96 5.80 -5.08 5.66
N ASP A 97 7.01 -5.65 5.52
CA ASP A 97 7.04 -7.08 5.22
C ASP A 97 6.52 -7.85 6.41
N ARG A 98 5.59 -8.73 6.09
CA ARG A 98 4.95 -9.71 6.95
C ARG A 98 5.94 -10.80 7.44
N TRP A 99 7.24 -10.50 7.48
CA TRP A 99 8.31 -11.38 7.95
C TRP A 99 8.63 -11.12 9.42
N ARG A 100 7.67 -11.58 10.23
CA ARG A 100 7.78 -12.42 11.43
C ARG A 100 8.68 -12.06 12.62
N ASP A 101 9.74 -11.23 12.54
CA ASP A 101 10.65 -11.06 13.70
C ASP A 101 11.05 -9.62 14.08
N GLN A 102 10.70 -8.56 13.32
CA GLN A 102 10.93 -7.16 13.75
C GLN A 102 9.74 -6.23 13.45
N PRO A 103 8.70 -6.23 14.30
CA PRO A 103 7.41 -5.59 14.02
C PRO A 103 7.35 -4.05 14.09
N ASP A 104 8.46 -3.36 14.41
CA ASP A 104 8.43 -1.93 14.77
C ASP A 104 9.45 -1.04 14.02
N TYR A 105 10.13 -1.56 12.99
CA TYR A 105 11.12 -0.76 12.25
C TYR A 105 10.78 -0.68 10.78
N GLY A 106 10.07 0.39 10.43
CA GLY A 106 10.04 0.81 9.05
C GLY A 106 11.42 1.20 8.58
N GLN A 107 11.84 0.57 7.48
CA GLN A 107 13.13 0.82 6.87
C GLN A 107 12.95 1.77 5.68
N LEU A 108 13.62 2.92 5.72
CA LEU A 108 13.93 3.78 4.58
C LEU A 108 14.43 2.92 3.39
N GLN A 109 13.58 2.70 2.39
CA GLN A 109 13.92 1.92 1.19
C GLN A 109 14.54 2.79 0.10
N THR A 110 14.23 4.07 0.00
CA THR A 110 14.60 4.86 -1.20
C THR A 110 16.10 5.13 -1.25
N VAL A 111 16.70 5.53 -0.12
CA VAL A 111 18.17 5.63 -0.03
C VAL A 111 18.83 4.26 -0.21
N LYS A 112 18.26 3.20 0.37
CA LYS A 112 18.80 1.84 0.21
C LYS A 112 18.76 1.40 -1.26
N MET A 113 17.64 1.58 -1.94
CA MET A 113 17.47 1.33 -3.37
C MET A 113 18.47 2.16 -4.16
N PHE A 114 18.61 3.45 -3.89
CA PHE A 114 19.65 4.25 -4.54
C PHE A 114 21.06 3.64 -4.38
N LEU A 115 21.43 3.17 -3.19
CA LEU A 115 22.74 2.54 -2.97
C LEU A 115 22.89 1.22 -3.72
N GLU A 116 21.84 0.40 -3.77
CA GLU A 116 21.83 -0.82 -4.57
C GLU A 116 22.03 -0.49 -6.05
N TYR A 117 21.39 0.57 -6.53
CA TYR A 117 21.40 0.99 -7.93
C TYR A 117 22.66 1.73 -8.36
N VAL A 118 23.29 2.46 -7.43
CA VAL A 118 24.56 3.10 -7.71
C VAL A 118 25.69 2.08 -7.74
N ILE A 119 25.55 0.93 -7.06
CA ILE A 119 26.57 -0.13 -7.00
C ILE A 119 26.31 -1.23 -8.04
N ASP A 120 25.05 -1.47 -8.42
CA ASP A 120 24.64 -2.52 -9.34
C ASP A 120 23.92 -1.95 -10.58
N ARG A 121 24.05 -2.61 -11.74
CA ARG A 121 23.40 -2.18 -13.00
C ARG A 121 21.91 -2.55 -13.08
N SER A 122 21.25 -2.64 -11.93
CA SER A 122 19.83 -3.00 -11.82
C SER A 122 18.94 -1.88 -12.41
N PRO A 123 17.83 -2.19 -13.11
CA PRO A 123 16.94 -1.18 -13.70
C PRO A 123 16.10 -0.43 -12.67
N PRO A 124 15.78 0.89 -12.86
CA PRO A 124 16.36 1.86 -13.79
C PRO A 124 17.89 2.02 -13.70
N ARG A 125 18.55 1.92 -14.86
CA ARG A 125 20.01 2.08 -14.97
C ARG A 125 20.38 3.55 -14.85
N LEU A 126 21.27 3.86 -13.90
CA LEU A 126 21.88 5.18 -13.77
C LEU A 126 22.98 5.39 -14.82
N SER A 127 23.39 6.63 -15.04
CA SER A 127 24.42 6.99 -16.02
C SER A 127 25.78 6.40 -15.70
N SER A 128 26.01 6.02 -14.43
CA SER A 128 27.28 5.46 -13.96
C SER A 128 27.06 4.56 -12.76
N VAL A 129 28.03 3.65 -12.55
CA VAL A 129 28.03 2.68 -11.45
C VAL A 129 29.29 2.89 -10.63
N ALA A 130 29.12 3.06 -9.33
CA ALA A 130 30.14 3.22 -8.33
C ALA A 130 30.74 1.88 -7.91
N ASP A 131 32.02 1.92 -7.53
CA ASP A 131 32.68 0.80 -6.89
C ASP A 131 32.10 0.55 -5.49
N SER A 132 31.63 -0.68 -5.27
CA SER A 132 31.11 -1.15 -3.98
C SER A 132 32.11 -0.99 -2.82
N ALA A 133 33.42 -1.00 -3.09
CA ALA A 133 34.46 -0.94 -2.07
C ALA A 133 34.42 0.37 -1.26
N PHE A 134 34.04 1.48 -1.91
CA PHE A 134 33.85 2.75 -1.22
C PHE A 134 32.77 2.63 -0.14
N PHE A 135 31.59 2.13 -0.50
CA PHE A 135 30.45 2.05 0.41
C PHE A 135 30.69 1.05 1.54
N GLN A 136 31.36 -0.07 1.26
CA GLN A 136 31.71 -1.06 2.30
C GLN A 136 32.64 -0.47 3.36
N THR A 137 33.55 0.42 2.96
CA THR A 137 34.58 0.97 3.86
C THR A 137 34.11 2.23 4.57
N HIS A 138 33.45 3.14 3.87
CA HIS A 138 33.23 4.51 4.34
C HIS A 138 31.80 4.84 4.72
N TRP A 139 30.79 4.13 4.19
CA TRP A 139 29.38 4.50 4.35
C TRP A 139 28.93 4.51 5.82
N SER A 140 29.27 3.44 6.53
CA SER A 140 28.92 3.25 7.94
C SER A 140 30.09 3.56 8.89
N ALA A 141 31.19 4.11 8.38
CA ALA A 141 32.35 4.46 9.19
C ALA A 141 32.02 5.62 10.14
N LYS A 142 32.56 5.55 11.36
CA LYS A 142 32.35 6.57 12.37
C LYS A 142 33.20 7.81 12.07
N LEU A 143 32.52 8.94 11.90
CA LEU A 143 33.07 10.28 11.72
C LEU A 143 33.19 11.00 13.08
N SER A 144 34.15 11.91 13.21
CA SER A 144 34.25 12.76 14.40
C SER A 144 33.13 13.79 14.43
N LYS A 145 32.71 14.21 15.63
CA LYS A 145 31.72 15.30 15.80
C LYS A 145 32.17 16.60 15.13
N ALA A 146 33.48 16.88 15.17
CA ALA A 146 34.06 18.07 14.56
C ALA A 146 33.95 18.05 13.03
N GLN A 147 34.22 16.90 12.38
CA GLN A 147 34.05 16.73 10.93
C GLN A 147 32.59 16.95 10.53
N VAL A 148 31.67 16.25 11.19
CA VAL A 148 30.23 16.38 10.91
C VAL A 148 29.74 17.82 11.15
N ALA A 149 30.22 18.48 12.21
CA ALA A 149 29.82 19.86 12.51
C ALA A 149 30.37 20.89 11.51
N LYS A 150 31.52 20.63 10.88
CA LYS A 150 32.16 21.55 9.93
C LYS A 150 31.67 21.41 8.48
N ARG A 151 30.96 20.31 8.15
CA ARG A 151 30.48 20.04 6.80
C ARG A 151 29.80 21.22 6.14
N THR A 152 30.11 21.43 4.86
CA THR A 152 29.68 22.62 4.11
C THR A 152 28.18 22.65 3.88
N HIS A 153 27.60 21.54 3.41
CA HIS A 153 26.20 21.48 3.03
C HIS A 153 25.36 20.91 4.17
N LYS A 154 24.40 21.68 4.70
CA LYS A 154 23.53 21.23 5.80
C LYS A 154 22.07 21.42 5.43
N PRO A 155 21.24 20.37 5.54
CA PRO A 155 19.80 20.49 5.45
C PRO A 155 19.25 21.56 6.42
N LEU A 156 18.23 22.31 5.99
CA LEU A 156 17.52 23.30 6.83
C LEU A 156 16.49 22.61 7.75
N ILE A 157 16.93 21.54 8.40
CA ILE A 157 16.14 20.72 9.33
C ILE A 157 16.97 20.37 10.55
N GLU A 158 16.28 20.05 11.63
CA GLU A 158 16.93 19.54 12.82
C GLU A 158 17.39 18.10 12.58
N MET A 159 18.71 17.92 12.60
CA MET A 159 19.38 16.62 12.53
C MET A 159 19.79 16.20 13.95
N GLY A 160 19.80 14.90 14.21
CA GLY A 160 20.27 14.29 15.45
C GLY A 160 21.79 14.29 15.56
N GLN A 161 22.31 13.46 16.46
CA GLN A 161 23.75 13.31 16.72
C GLN A 161 24.39 12.27 15.78
N SER A 162 24.04 12.32 14.50
CA SER A 162 24.49 11.40 13.46
C SER A 162 26.01 11.53 13.24
N GLN A 163 26.71 10.39 13.16
CA GLN A 163 28.18 10.33 13.07
C GLN A 163 28.69 9.40 11.96
N SER A 164 27.88 9.13 10.94
CA SER A 164 28.29 8.38 9.75
C SER A 164 27.59 8.96 8.52
N LEU A 165 28.10 8.67 7.32
CA LEU A 165 27.40 9.04 6.08
C LEU A 165 26.01 8.40 6.04
N ASN A 166 25.93 7.11 6.42
CA ASN A 166 24.67 6.38 6.57
C ASN A 166 23.66 7.16 7.42
N ASP A 167 24.02 7.54 8.64
CA ASP A 167 23.06 8.20 9.55
C ASP A 167 22.68 9.59 9.05
N LEU A 168 23.62 10.35 8.49
CA LEU A 168 23.36 11.69 7.95
C LEU A 168 22.40 11.63 6.76
N VAL A 169 22.66 10.73 5.81
CA VAL A 169 21.83 10.60 4.60
C VAL A 169 20.46 10.03 4.92
N PHE A 170 20.36 9.04 5.82
CA PHE A 170 19.07 8.46 6.23
C PHE A 170 18.26 9.40 7.12
N GLU A 171 18.89 10.33 7.83
CA GLU A 171 18.17 11.33 8.64
C GLU A 171 17.69 12.53 7.81
N ALA A 172 18.36 12.83 6.70
CA ALA A 172 18.02 13.93 5.81
C ALA A 172 16.57 13.95 5.27
N PRO A 173 15.96 12.82 4.86
CA PRO A 173 14.56 12.80 4.43
C PRO A 173 13.61 12.99 5.61
N GLY A 174 13.90 12.40 6.78
CA GLY A 174 13.05 12.51 7.97
C GLY A 174 13.49 11.55 9.07
N SER A 175 13.29 11.95 10.33
CA SER A 175 13.68 11.14 11.50
C SER A 175 12.82 11.44 12.72
N SER A 176 13.12 10.79 13.85
CA SER A 176 12.54 11.18 15.14
C SER A 176 12.80 12.64 15.52
N SER A 177 13.90 13.23 15.00
CA SER A 177 14.28 14.64 15.17
C SER A 177 13.55 15.55 14.18
N ASN A 178 13.41 15.13 12.91
CA ASN A 178 12.65 15.84 11.86
C ASN A 178 11.38 15.08 11.47
N ARG A 179 10.27 15.38 12.16
CA ARG A 179 9.00 14.64 12.00
C ARG A 179 8.04 15.24 10.97
N LYS A 180 8.36 16.42 10.43
CA LYS A 180 7.44 17.21 9.61
C LYS A 180 7.12 16.58 8.26
N ASP A 181 7.87 15.56 7.86
CA ASP A 181 7.76 14.88 6.56
C ASP A 181 7.10 13.50 6.65
N PHE A 182 6.59 13.17 7.85
CA PHE A 182 5.69 12.04 8.04
C PHE A 182 4.23 12.43 7.85
N VAL A 183 3.40 11.44 7.58
CA VAL A 183 1.94 11.52 7.44
C VAL A 183 1.33 10.23 7.99
N LEU A 184 0.10 10.31 8.50
CA LEU A 184 -0.61 9.12 8.94
C LEU A 184 -1.38 8.53 7.77
N PHE A 185 -1.02 7.31 7.40
CA PHE A 185 -1.79 6.51 6.47
C PHE A 185 -2.54 5.43 7.19
N GLU A 186 -3.63 4.97 6.59
CA GLU A 186 -4.26 3.75 7.04
C GLU A 186 -3.44 2.57 6.53
N LYS A 187 -3.30 1.52 7.36
CA LYS A 187 -2.44 0.35 7.06
C LYS A 187 -2.64 -0.24 5.65
N GLN A 188 -3.88 -0.26 5.17
CA GLN A 188 -4.21 -0.80 3.85
C GLN A 188 -3.67 0.08 2.70
N LEU A 189 -3.61 1.40 2.88
CA LEU A 189 -3.15 2.35 1.87
C LEU A 189 -1.62 2.42 1.78
N THR A 190 -0.93 2.26 2.91
CA THR A 190 0.53 2.10 2.93
C THR A 190 1.00 0.98 2.02
N SER A 191 0.28 -0.15 2.03
CA SER A 191 0.66 -1.29 1.18
C SER A 191 0.64 -0.96 -0.32
N TYR A 192 -0.18 0.00 -0.75
CA TYR A 192 -0.24 0.45 -2.14
C TYR A 192 0.91 1.37 -2.50
N LYS A 193 1.30 2.25 -1.56
CA LYS A 193 2.50 3.07 -1.71
C LYS A 193 3.73 2.20 -1.89
N GLU A 194 3.89 1.27 -0.97
CA GLU A 194 5.03 0.37 -0.94
C GLU A 194 5.15 -0.39 -2.25
N ARG A 195 4.04 -1.01 -2.69
CA ARG A 195 4.01 -1.76 -3.94
C ARG A 195 4.43 -0.89 -5.12
N LEU A 196 3.86 0.29 -5.29
CA LEU A 196 4.19 1.17 -6.41
C LEU A 196 5.64 1.66 -6.40
N TRP A 197 6.17 1.98 -5.22
CA TRP A 197 7.59 2.32 -5.07
C TRP A 197 8.50 1.14 -5.40
N SER A 198 8.06 -0.08 -5.12
CA SER A 198 8.77 -1.31 -5.46
C SER A 198 8.47 -1.82 -6.88
N ASP A 199 7.90 -1.00 -7.77
CA ASP A 199 7.48 -1.37 -9.15
C ASP A 199 6.52 -2.58 -9.19
N ARG A 200 5.66 -2.70 -8.18
CA ARG A 200 4.62 -3.72 -8.06
C ARG A 200 3.23 -3.12 -8.19
N ASP A 201 2.33 -3.91 -8.75
CA ASP A 201 0.90 -3.60 -8.79
C ASP A 201 0.40 -3.17 -7.39
N PRO A 202 -0.29 -2.01 -7.26
CA PRO A 202 -0.87 -1.57 -5.98
C PRO A 202 -1.73 -2.66 -5.36
N MET A 203 -2.51 -3.35 -6.17
CA MET A 203 -3.29 -4.51 -5.77
C MET A 203 -3.10 -5.60 -6.81
N ALA A 204 -2.94 -6.85 -6.37
CA ALA A 204 -2.89 -7.96 -7.32
C ALA A 204 -4.17 -7.97 -8.16
N SER A 205 -4.01 -8.13 -9.49
CA SER A 205 -5.13 -8.03 -10.44
C SER A 205 -6.30 -8.96 -10.08
N ASN A 206 -6.03 -10.19 -9.64
CA ASN A 206 -7.06 -11.15 -9.20
C ASN A 206 -7.82 -10.69 -7.94
N VAL A 207 -7.16 -10.01 -7.01
CA VAL A 207 -7.79 -9.45 -5.81
C VAL A 207 -8.73 -8.31 -6.23
N PHE A 208 -8.28 -7.42 -7.13
CA PHE A 208 -9.12 -6.37 -7.68
C PHE A 208 -10.37 -6.93 -8.37
N GLU A 209 -10.20 -7.90 -9.26
CA GLU A 209 -11.32 -8.55 -9.96
C GLU A 209 -12.31 -9.20 -8.99
N THR A 210 -11.80 -9.88 -7.95
CA THR A 210 -12.65 -10.52 -6.94
C THR A 210 -13.48 -9.52 -6.15
N LEU A 211 -12.90 -8.36 -5.80
CA LEU A 211 -13.60 -7.28 -5.09
C LEU A 211 -14.63 -6.61 -6.00
N LEU A 212 -14.28 -6.35 -7.26
CA LEU A 212 -15.19 -5.79 -8.25
C LEU A 212 -16.39 -6.72 -8.52
N ASP A 213 -16.16 -8.01 -8.72
CA ASP A 213 -17.25 -8.98 -8.92
C ASP A 213 -18.14 -9.10 -7.68
N ALA A 214 -17.54 -9.02 -6.48
CA ALA A 214 -18.31 -8.97 -5.25
C ALA A 214 -19.16 -7.69 -5.15
N ALA A 215 -18.64 -6.55 -5.60
CA ALA A 215 -19.36 -5.28 -5.61
C ALA A 215 -20.53 -5.28 -6.61
N LEU A 216 -20.28 -5.71 -7.86
CA LEU A 216 -21.32 -5.85 -8.88
C LEU A 216 -22.42 -6.81 -8.42
N ALA A 217 -22.05 -7.93 -7.79
CA ALA A 217 -23.00 -8.87 -7.20
C ALA A 217 -23.75 -8.32 -5.97
N GLY A 218 -23.52 -7.08 -5.57
CA GLY A 218 -24.11 -6.46 -4.39
C GLY A 218 -23.65 -7.09 -3.07
N GLY A 219 -22.58 -7.88 -3.09
CA GLY A 219 -22.01 -8.52 -1.89
C GLY A 219 -21.17 -7.55 -1.07
N LEU A 220 -20.42 -6.67 -1.73
CA LEU A 220 -19.59 -5.65 -1.08
C LEU A 220 -19.92 -4.25 -1.62
N PRO A 221 -19.67 -3.20 -0.85
CA PRO A 221 -19.66 -1.84 -1.37
C PRO A 221 -18.59 -1.62 -2.47
N SER A 222 -18.90 -0.80 -3.49
CA SER A 222 -18.04 -0.53 -4.66
C SER A 222 -16.72 0.17 -4.33
N ASN A 223 -16.64 0.86 -3.20
CA ASN A 223 -15.42 1.52 -2.72
C ASN A 223 -14.31 0.53 -2.34
N TYR A 224 -14.62 -0.74 -2.04
CA TYR A 224 -13.60 -1.75 -1.69
C TYR A 224 -12.60 -2.01 -2.82
N SER A 225 -13.02 -1.90 -4.09
CA SER A 225 -12.14 -2.05 -5.25
C SER A 225 -11.64 -0.69 -5.79
N LEU A 226 -12.57 0.24 -6.07
CA LEU A 226 -12.26 1.46 -6.81
C LEU A 226 -11.74 2.62 -5.95
N GLY A 227 -12.22 2.75 -4.70
CA GLY A 227 -11.87 3.86 -3.82
C GLY A 227 -10.45 3.76 -3.30
N SER A 228 -10.04 2.57 -2.86
CA SER A 228 -8.78 2.33 -2.16
C SER A 228 -7.54 2.66 -3.02
N THR A 229 -7.61 2.48 -4.34
CA THR A 229 -6.47 2.68 -5.26
C THR A 229 -6.34 4.12 -5.75
N THR A 230 -7.45 4.85 -5.87
CA THR A 230 -7.45 6.25 -6.36
C THR A 230 -7.06 7.26 -5.28
N ILE A 231 -7.40 6.94 -4.03
CA ILE A 231 -6.99 7.62 -2.80
C ILE A 231 -5.47 7.81 -2.73
N PHE A 232 -4.69 6.78 -3.10
CA PHE A 232 -3.23 6.85 -3.09
C PHE A 232 -2.67 7.94 -4.02
N PHE A 233 -3.24 8.13 -5.20
CA PHE A 233 -2.70 9.12 -6.14
C PHE A 233 -3.17 10.53 -5.85
N LYS A 234 -4.35 10.69 -5.25
CA LYS A 234 -4.79 11.97 -4.68
C LYS A 234 -3.82 12.49 -3.64
N TYR A 235 -3.10 11.60 -2.95
CA TYR A 235 -2.07 11.98 -2.02
C TYR A 235 -0.88 12.70 -2.68
N PHE A 236 -0.31 12.20 -3.79
CA PHE A 236 0.78 12.93 -4.47
C PHE A 236 0.33 14.25 -5.10
N GLY A 237 -0.95 14.32 -5.50
CA GLY A 237 -1.55 15.55 -6.00
C GLY A 237 -1.91 16.57 -4.92
N HIS A 238 -1.74 16.26 -3.62
CA HIS A 238 -2.06 17.22 -2.56
C HIS A 238 -1.07 18.39 -2.56
N PRO A 239 -1.51 19.66 -2.50
CA PRO A 239 -0.63 20.83 -2.69
C PRO A 239 0.62 20.88 -1.79
N SER A 240 0.56 20.29 -0.60
CA SER A 240 1.71 20.25 0.34
C SER A 240 2.72 19.13 0.06
N ILE A 241 2.36 18.11 -0.73
CA ILE A 241 3.20 16.91 -0.92
C ILE A 241 4.35 17.16 -1.90
N PRO A 242 4.14 17.78 -3.09
CA PRO A 242 5.23 18.03 -4.03
C PRO A 242 6.38 18.85 -3.44
N SER A 243 6.09 19.92 -2.70
CA SER A 243 7.13 20.77 -2.11
C SER A 243 7.92 20.05 -1.02
N ARG A 244 7.25 19.31 -0.13
CA ARG A 244 7.90 18.47 0.90
C ARG A 244 8.75 17.38 0.27
N MET A 245 8.26 16.72 -0.79
CA MET A 245 9.01 15.72 -1.54
C MET A 245 10.30 16.31 -2.15
N LYS A 246 10.20 17.43 -2.86
CA LYS A 246 11.37 18.13 -3.42
C LYS A 246 12.39 18.51 -2.36
N ASN A 247 11.93 19.03 -1.22
CA ASN A 247 12.82 19.39 -0.12
C ASN A 247 13.58 18.18 0.43
N ASN A 248 12.91 17.04 0.62
CA ASN A 248 13.56 15.82 1.10
C ASN A 248 14.59 15.27 0.11
N ILE A 249 14.27 15.28 -1.19
CA ILE A 249 15.23 14.92 -2.25
C ILE A 249 16.43 15.86 -2.21
N ALA A 250 16.21 17.17 -2.04
CA ALA A 250 17.28 18.15 -1.93
C ALA A 250 18.13 17.97 -0.66
N TYR A 251 17.55 17.58 0.48
CA TYR A 251 18.31 17.32 1.71
C TYR A 251 19.21 16.10 1.59
N VAL A 252 18.74 15.02 0.99
CA VAL A 252 19.59 13.86 0.68
C VAL A 252 20.72 14.26 -0.27
N LYS A 253 20.41 15.02 -1.32
CA LYS A 253 21.42 15.58 -2.23
C LYS A 253 22.49 16.37 -1.47
N MET A 254 22.10 17.26 -0.56
CA MET A 254 23.02 18.06 0.25
C MET A 254 23.96 17.20 1.09
N GLU A 255 23.44 16.16 1.76
CA GLU A 255 24.30 15.27 2.55
C GLU A 255 25.23 14.42 1.68
N LEU A 256 24.78 13.98 0.50
CA LEU A 256 25.64 13.31 -0.48
C LEU A 256 26.74 14.23 -1.03
N SER A 257 26.52 15.56 -1.08
CA SER A 257 27.55 16.53 -1.49
C SER A 257 28.71 16.65 -0.49
N ASN A 258 28.55 16.15 0.73
CA ASN A 258 29.60 16.19 1.75
C ASN A 258 30.52 14.96 1.75
N VAL A 259 30.28 13.96 0.88
CA VAL A 259 30.96 12.66 0.93
C VAL A 259 32.50 12.79 0.87
N LYS A 260 33.01 13.59 -0.08
CA LYS A 260 34.45 13.84 -0.21
C LYS A 260 35.03 14.57 1.00
N GLU A 261 34.33 15.60 1.49
CA GLU A 261 34.75 16.39 2.67
C GLU A 261 34.79 15.55 3.95
N LEU A 262 33.86 14.61 4.11
CA LEU A 262 33.73 13.82 5.32
C LEU A 262 34.65 12.59 5.35
N THR A 263 35.04 12.07 4.18
CA THR A 263 35.83 10.82 4.08
C THR A 263 37.24 11.01 3.54
N ASP A 264 37.56 12.19 2.99
CA ASP A 264 38.76 12.49 2.20
C ASP A 264 38.91 11.60 0.94
N LYS A 265 37.88 10.83 0.56
CA LYS A 265 37.89 9.89 -0.56
C LYS A 265 36.89 10.27 -1.64
N ASP A 266 37.30 10.08 -2.88
CA ASP A 266 36.41 10.18 -4.04
C ASP A 266 35.66 8.86 -4.21
N VAL A 267 34.41 8.96 -4.68
CA VAL A 267 33.66 7.78 -5.11
C VAL A 267 34.04 7.51 -6.55
N ALA A 268 34.73 6.41 -6.81
CA ALA A 268 35.13 6.02 -8.16
C ALA A 268 34.11 5.08 -8.79
N SER A 269 34.02 5.10 -10.12
CA SER A 269 33.35 4.05 -10.89
C SER A 269 34.22 2.80 -10.98
N SER A 270 33.63 1.71 -11.48
CA SER A 270 34.41 0.51 -11.85
C SER A 270 35.48 0.75 -12.93
N THR A 271 35.44 1.91 -13.61
CA THR A 271 36.41 2.37 -14.61
C THR A 271 37.32 3.49 -14.10
N ALA A 272 37.40 3.68 -12.77
CA ALA A 272 38.21 4.70 -12.10
C ALA A 272 37.85 6.16 -12.41
N GLN A 273 36.66 6.43 -12.95
CA GLN A 273 36.14 7.79 -13.10
C GLN A 273 35.55 8.27 -11.76
N VAL A 274 35.88 9.50 -11.34
CA VAL A 274 35.25 10.11 -10.16
C VAL A 274 33.77 10.37 -10.44
N LEU A 275 32.91 9.93 -9.51
CA LEU A 275 31.46 10.02 -9.57
C LEU A 275 30.92 11.09 -8.64
N ASP A 276 29.88 11.77 -9.11
CA ASP A 276 29.11 12.75 -8.35
C ASP A 276 27.82 12.10 -7.83
N LEU A 277 27.85 11.63 -6.57
CA LEU A 277 26.69 11.01 -5.93
C LEU A 277 25.45 11.93 -5.87
N PRO A 278 25.57 13.24 -5.60
CA PRO A 278 24.46 14.18 -5.74
C PRO A 278 23.77 14.17 -7.11
N ILE A 279 24.52 14.09 -8.20
CA ILE A 279 23.95 14.00 -9.56
C ILE A 279 23.24 12.66 -9.75
N LEU A 280 23.88 11.55 -9.37
CA LEU A 280 23.30 10.20 -9.49
C LEU A 280 22.03 10.03 -8.64
N TRP A 281 21.94 10.69 -7.48
CA TRP A 281 20.73 10.71 -6.67
C TRP A 281 19.56 11.42 -7.35
N ILE A 282 19.81 12.57 -7.99
CA ILE A 282 18.78 13.29 -8.76
C ILE A 282 18.33 12.48 -9.97
N GLU A 283 19.27 11.85 -10.67
CA GLU A 283 18.97 10.93 -11.77
C GLU A 283 18.09 9.77 -11.29
N PHE A 284 18.50 9.09 -10.22
CA PHE A 284 17.75 8.00 -9.59
C PHE A 284 16.33 8.44 -9.24
N MET A 285 16.17 9.53 -8.48
CA MET A 285 14.85 10.01 -8.08
C MET A 285 13.99 10.41 -9.28
N THR A 286 14.58 10.99 -10.33
CA THR A 286 13.86 11.34 -11.57
C THR A 286 13.34 10.09 -12.26
N LEU A 287 14.19 9.09 -12.46
CA LEU A 287 13.82 7.83 -13.11
C LEU A 287 12.79 7.05 -12.27
N HIS A 288 13.02 6.96 -10.97
CA HIS A 288 12.18 6.22 -10.05
C HIS A 288 10.77 6.80 -9.94
N LEU A 289 10.65 8.13 -9.80
CA LEU A 289 9.35 8.80 -9.77
C LEU A 289 8.62 8.69 -11.11
N ALA A 290 9.34 8.79 -12.24
CA ALA A 290 8.75 8.60 -13.56
C ALA A 290 8.24 7.16 -13.78
N GLN A 291 8.99 6.16 -13.31
CA GLN A 291 8.58 4.77 -13.36
C GLN A 291 7.34 4.52 -12.49
N GLY A 292 7.34 5.00 -11.24
CA GLY A 292 6.17 4.89 -10.36
C GLY A 292 4.92 5.57 -10.93
N GLU A 293 5.07 6.74 -11.57
CA GLU A 293 3.99 7.42 -12.30
C GLU A 293 3.48 6.55 -13.46
N SER A 294 4.39 6.07 -14.32
CA SER A 294 4.04 5.29 -15.50
C SER A 294 3.37 3.96 -15.13
N HIS A 295 3.93 3.24 -14.17
CA HIS A 295 3.40 1.98 -13.65
C HIS A 295 2.01 2.18 -13.04
N GLY A 296 1.86 3.15 -12.15
CA GLY A 296 0.59 3.47 -11.50
C GLY A 296 -0.50 3.84 -12.50
N ASN A 297 -0.17 4.68 -13.48
CA ASN A 297 -1.08 5.05 -14.57
C ASN A 297 -1.49 3.86 -15.43
N THR A 298 -0.53 3.03 -15.83
CA THR A 298 -0.78 1.85 -16.67
C THR A 298 -1.70 0.86 -15.95
N TRP A 299 -1.38 0.55 -14.70
CA TRP A 299 -2.17 -0.37 -13.89
C TRP A 299 -3.61 0.13 -13.70
N LEU A 300 -3.77 1.38 -13.26
CA LEU A 300 -5.10 1.95 -13.02
C LEU A 300 -5.95 2.04 -14.29
N ASN A 301 -5.37 2.49 -15.41
CA ASN A 301 -6.09 2.55 -16.68
C ASN A 301 -6.58 1.17 -17.12
N ALA A 302 -5.76 0.13 -16.95
CA ALA A 302 -6.16 -1.24 -17.26
C ALA A 302 -7.31 -1.72 -16.35
N ARG A 303 -7.22 -1.46 -15.04
CA ARG A 303 -8.28 -1.85 -14.08
C ARG A 303 -9.58 -1.08 -14.30
N LEU A 304 -9.52 0.21 -14.56
CA LEU A 304 -10.70 1.03 -14.88
C LEU A 304 -11.36 0.55 -16.17
N LYS A 305 -10.60 0.29 -17.24
CA LYS A 305 -11.15 -0.25 -18.49
C LYS A 305 -11.82 -1.61 -18.29
N GLY A 306 -11.19 -2.51 -17.52
CA GLY A 306 -11.77 -3.81 -17.17
C GLY A 306 -13.06 -3.65 -16.35
N ALA A 307 -13.06 -2.73 -15.39
CA ALA A 307 -14.23 -2.43 -14.59
C ALA A 307 -15.41 -1.91 -15.42
N GLU A 308 -15.18 -0.98 -16.36
CA GLU A 308 -16.27 -0.45 -17.22
C GLU A 308 -16.95 -1.55 -18.01
N THR A 309 -16.14 -2.44 -18.60
CA THR A 309 -16.65 -3.58 -19.36
C THR A 309 -17.56 -4.46 -18.49
N LYS A 310 -17.19 -4.69 -17.22
CA LYS A 310 -17.99 -5.47 -16.27
C LYS A 310 -19.24 -4.72 -15.81
N TYR A 311 -19.17 -3.41 -15.58
CA TYR A 311 -20.33 -2.57 -15.26
C TYR A 311 -21.36 -2.59 -16.41
N ASP A 312 -20.91 -2.40 -17.66
CA ASP A 312 -21.78 -2.46 -18.85
C ASP A 312 -22.48 -3.81 -18.99
N ALA A 313 -21.71 -4.89 -18.87
CA ALA A 313 -22.24 -6.25 -18.92
C ALA A 313 -23.26 -6.51 -17.80
N HIS A 314 -23.00 -6.01 -16.59
CA HIS A 314 -23.90 -6.17 -15.45
C HIS A 314 -25.18 -5.35 -15.60
N ILE A 315 -25.08 -4.10 -16.06
CA ILE A 315 -26.26 -3.25 -16.36
C ILE A 315 -27.13 -3.93 -17.41
N LYS A 316 -26.54 -4.49 -18.47
CA LYS A 316 -27.26 -5.25 -19.49
C LYS A 316 -27.95 -6.47 -18.87
N SER A 317 -27.24 -7.26 -18.08
CA SER A 317 -27.79 -8.44 -17.38
C SER A 317 -28.99 -8.08 -16.49
N LEU A 318 -28.90 -6.97 -15.73
CA LEU A 318 -29.99 -6.49 -14.89
C LEU A 318 -31.19 -6.02 -15.71
N LYS A 319 -30.98 -5.31 -16.83
CA LYS A 319 -32.07 -4.91 -17.74
C LYS A 319 -32.75 -6.12 -18.38
N ASP A 320 -31.97 -7.11 -18.83
CA ASP A 320 -32.52 -8.36 -19.38
C ASP A 320 -33.33 -9.11 -18.31
N HIS A 321 -32.87 -9.09 -17.06
CA HIS A 321 -33.59 -9.67 -15.93
C HIS A 321 -34.90 -8.90 -15.63
N GLN A 322 -34.84 -7.57 -15.61
CA GLN A 322 -35.99 -6.69 -15.41
C GLN A 322 -37.06 -6.94 -16.48
N ALA A 323 -36.67 -7.06 -17.75
CA ALA A 323 -37.60 -7.35 -18.85
C ALA A 323 -38.29 -8.72 -18.68
N ARG A 324 -37.57 -9.74 -18.19
CA ARG A 324 -38.16 -11.04 -17.87
C ARG A 324 -39.18 -10.95 -16.74
N LEU A 325 -38.85 -10.23 -15.66
CA LEU A 325 -39.77 -10.03 -14.54
C LEU A 325 -41.01 -9.23 -14.98
N ALA A 326 -40.84 -8.16 -15.75
CA ALA A 326 -41.95 -7.36 -16.27
C ALA A 326 -42.89 -8.17 -17.17
N LYS A 327 -42.38 -9.18 -17.90
CA LYS A 327 -43.22 -10.12 -18.65
C LYS A 327 -44.04 -11.02 -17.71
N SER A 328 -43.45 -11.48 -16.62
CA SER A 328 -44.15 -12.27 -15.60
C SER A 328 -45.22 -11.45 -14.87
N GLU A 329 -44.97 -10.18 -14.56
CA GLU A 329 -45.97 -9.31 -13.90
C GLU A 329 -47.21 -9.00 -14.77
N LYS A 330 -47.05 -9.03 -16.09
CA LYS A 330 -48.13 -8.85 -17.07
C LYS A 330 -49.01 -10.09 -17.23
N GLN A 331 -48.65 -11.23 -16.63
CA GLN A 331 -49.53 -12.40 -16.60
C GLN A 331 -50.83 -12.07 -15.84
N THR A 332 -51.87 -12.85 -16.10
CA THR A 332 -53.18 -12.70 -15.43
C THR A 332 -53.65 -14.03 -14.88
N GLY A 333 -54.67 -14.01 -14.01
CA GLY A 333 -55.28 -15.22 -13.44
C GLY A 333 -54.31 -16.10 -12.65
N ALA A 334 -54.40 -17.41 -12.85
CA ALA A 334 -53.63 -18.41 -12.10
C ALA A 334 -52.11 -18.27 -12.26
N ALA A 335 -51.63 -17.87 -13.46
CA ALA A 335 -50.20 -17.72 -13.74
C ALA A 335 -49.59 -16.58 -12.90
N LYS A 336 -50.28 -15.44 -12.80
CA LYS A 336 -49.85 -14.33 -11.93
C LYS A 336 -49.85 -14.72 -10.46
N LEU A 337 -50.91 -15.39 -10.00
CA LEU A 337 -51.00 -15.84 -8.62
C LEU A 337 -49.85 -16.80 -8.26
N GLN A 338 -49.50 -17.72 -9.18
CA GLN A 338 -48.38 -18.63 -9.00
C GLN A 338 -47.04 -17.89 -8.95
N TYR A 339 -46.81 -16.93 -9.84
CA TYR A 339 -45.61 -16.08 -9.82
C TYR A 339 -45.48 -15.31 -8.49
N ASP A 340 -46.54 -14.64 -8.05
CA ASP A 340 -46.55 -13.87 -6.80
C ASP A 340 -46.29 -14.76 -5.58
N ASN A 341 -46.88 -15.96 -5.55
CA ASN A 341 -46.66 -16.93 -4.48
C ASN A 341 -45.21 -17.44 -4.47
N ASN A 342 -44.63 -17.72 -5.63
CA ASN A 342 -43.24 -18.13 -5.75
C ASN A 342 -42.28 -17.02 -5.28
N CYS A 343 -42.53 -15.76 -5.67
CA CYS A 343 -41.74 -14.62 -5.19
C CYS A 343 -41.87 -14.43 -3.67
N LYS A 344 -43.08 -14.54 -3.11
CA LYS A 344 -43.28 -14.46 -1.64
C LYS A 344 -42.56 -15.57 -0.89
N ALA A 345 -42.66 -16.82 -1.36
CA ALA A 345 -41.98 -17.96 -0.75
C ALA A 345 -40.45 -17.82 -0.83
N ALA A 346 -39.93 -17.38 -1.98
CA ALA A 346 -38.51 -17.09 -2.14
C ALA A 346 -38.04 -15.95 -1.21
N ASN A 347 -38.82 -14.87 -1.10
CA ASN A 347 -38.53 -13.75 -0.21
C ASN A 347 -38.47 -14.21 1.25
N GLN A 348 -39.49 -14.94 1.73
CA GLN A 348 -39.53 -15.46 3.11
C GLN A 348 -38.33 -16.36 3.43
N LYS A 349 -37.97 -17.26 2.50
CA LYS A 349 -36.79 -18.11 2.66
C LYS A 349 -35.50 -17.28 2.78
N LEU A 350 -35.32 -16.30 1.90
CA LEU A 350 -34.15 -15.43 1.89
C LEU A 350 -34.09 -14.53 3.13
N GLU A 351 -35.21 -14.02 3.64
CA GLU A 351 -35.27 -13.25 4.88
C GLU A 351 -34.83 -14.06 6.10
N VAL A 352 -35.18 -15.35 6.16
CA VAL A 352 -34.69 -16.25 7.22
C VAL A 352 -33.18 -16.45 7.10
N GLU A 353 -32.67 -16.70 5.89
CA GLU A 353 -31.23 -16.83 5.64
C GLU A 353 -30.45 -15.53 5.94
N ILE A 354 -31.03 -14.35 5.65
CA ILE A 354 -30.45 -13.05 6.00
C ILE A 354 -30.36 -12.90 7.51
N LYS A 355 -31.42 -13.19 8.26
CA LYS A 355 -31.40 -13.12 9.74
C LYS A 355 -30.35 -14.04 10.35
N GLN A 356 -30.17 -15.24 9.79
CA GLN A 356 -29.09 -16.14 10.20
C GLN A 356 -27.71 -15.55 9.91
N ASN A 357 -27.53 -14.96 8.72
CA ASN A 357 -26.27 -14.31 8.37
C ASN A 357 -26.01 -13.01 9.15
N ASP A 358 -27.04 -12.28 9.58
CA ASP A 358 -26.89 -11.09 10.43
C ASP A 358 -26.22 -11.46 11.76
N VAL A 359 -26.53 -12.65 12.32
CA VAL A 359 -25.84 -13.17 13.51
C VAL A 359 -24.36 -13.45 13.22
N VAL A 360 -24.04 -14.04 12.06
CA VAL A 360 -22.66 -14.31 11.65
C VAL A 360 -21.88 -13.02 11.41
N VAL A 361 -22.50 -12.01 10.81
CA VAL A 361 -21.91 -10.68 10.59
C VAL A 361 -21.64 -9.99 11.93
N ALA A 362 -22.60 -10.03 12.85
CA ALA A 362 -22.45 -9.46 14.19
C ALA A 362 -21.29 -10.13 14.97
N ASP A 363 -21.24 -11.47 14.98
CA ASP A 363 -20.16 -12.24 15.62
C ASP A 363 -18.79 -11.94 14.99
N ALA A 364 -18.70 -11.88 13.66
CA ALA A 364 -17.46 -11.54 12.97
C ALA A 364 -17.00 -10.09 13.28
N SER A 365 -17.93 -9.14 13.33
CA SER A 365 -17.64 -7.75 13.68
C SER A 365 -17.21 -7.62 15.15
N GLU A 366 -17.85 -8.33 16.07
CA GLU A 366 -17.46 -8.36 17.48
C GLU A 366 -16.06 -8.94 17.66
N LYS A 367 -15.76 -10.07 17.00
CA LYS A 367 -14.42 -10.68 16.99
C LYS A 367 -13.35 -9.76 16.43
N GLU A 368 -13.65 -9.06 15.33
CA GLU A 368 -12.74 -8.06 14.77
C GLU A 368 -12.47 -6.93 15.77
N ASN A 369 -13.53 -6.34 16.34
CA ASN A 369 -13.41 -5.26 17.32
C ASN A 369 -12.66 -5.71 18.59
N ALA A 370 -12.92 -6.92 19.07
CA ALA A 370 -12.22 -7.50 20.22
C ALA A 370 -10.73 -7.71 19.92
N ALA A 371 -10.40 -8.29 18.75
CA ALA A 371 -9.02 -8.49 18.33
C ALA A 371 -8.27 -7.15 18.17
N ARG A 372 -8.92 -6.13 17.58
CA ARG A 372 -8.38 -4.76 17.49
C ARG A 372 -8.07 -4.20 18.87
N LYS A 373 -8.99 -4.34 19.82
CA LYS A 373 -8.82 -3.86 21.20
C LYS A 373 -7.67 -4.58 21.92
N VAL A 374 -7.52 -5.89 21.74
CA VAL A 374 -6.42 -6.66 22.34
C VAL A 374 -5.06 -6.22 21.77
N VAL A 375 -4.95 -6.11 20.44
CA VAL A 375 -3.72 -5.61 19.78
C VAL A 375 -3.36 -4.24 20.32
N LYS A 376 -4.33 -3.31 20.37
CA LYS A 376 -4.15 -1.97 20.94
C LYS A 376 -3.67 -2.00 22.38
N ASN A 377 -4.28 -2.84 23.23
CA ASN A 377 -3.89 -2.94 24.64
C ASN A 377 -2.45 -3.45 24.82
N ILE A 378 -1.98 -4.36 23.95
CA ILE A 378 -0.59 -4.85 23.98
C ILE A 378 0.35 -3.76 23.46
N GLU A 379 0.01 -3.08 22.36
CA GLU A 379 0.78 -1.94 21.84
C GLU A 379 0.92 -0.83 22.91
N ASP A 380 -0.18 -0.45 23.57
CA ASP A 380 -0.19 0.55 24.65
C ASP A 380 0.65 0.13 25.88
N LYS A 381 0.72 -1.18 26.18
CA LYS A 381 1.56 -1.70 27.27
C LYS A 381 3.04 -1.61 26.91
N ILE A 382 3.40 -2.08 25.71
CA ILE A 382 4.78 -2.00 25.19
C ILE A 382 5.26 -0.54 25.18
N ASP A 383 4.42 0.38 24.72
CA ASP A 383 4.72 1.80 24.64
C ASP A 383 4.94 2.50 25.99
N LYS A 384 4.38 1.94 27.07
CA LYS A 384 4.45 2.49 28.43
C LYS A 384 5.52 1.81 29.29
N GLU A 385 6.09 0.68 28.87
CA GLU A 385 7.10 -0.01 29.66
C GLU A 385 8.49 0.65 29.55
N PRO A 386 9.18 0.90 30.67
CA PRO A 386 10.54 1.41 30.66
C PRO A 386 11.53 0.38 30.07
N LYS A 387 12.54 0.86 29.32
CA LYS A 387 13.56 0.05 28.61
C LYS A 387 14.34 -0.95 29.48
N GLN A 388 14.18 -0.94 30.81
CA GLN A 388 14.82 -1.85 31.75
C GLN A 388 14.02 -3.16 31.96
N ALA A 389 12.78 -3.25 31.48
CA ALA A 389 11.92 -4.43 31.57
C ALA A 389 12.06 -5.42 30.38
N GLN A 390 13.20 -5.44 29.69
CA GLN A 390 13.39 -6.07 28.37
C GLN A 390 12.89 -7.51 28.21
N LYS A 391 12.90 -8.35 29.25
CA LYS A 391 12.36 -9.72 29.16
C LYS A 391 10.85 -9.77 28.99
N LYS A 392 10.10 -8.86 29.64
CA LYS A 392 8.64 -8.79 29.55
C LYS A 392 8.21 -8.19 28.21
N VAL A 393 8.93 -7.17 27.74
CA VAL A 393 8.79 -6.59 26.40
C VAL A 393 8.96 -7.64 25.29
N ILE A 394 9.89 -8.61 25.42
CA ILE A 394 10.06 -9.69 24.43
C ILE A 394 8.86 -10.65 24.42
N ILE A 395 8.27 -10.95 25.58
CA ILE A 395 7.07 -11.81 25.69
C ILE A 395 5.86 -11.09 25.07
N ASP A 396 5.62 -9.84 25.48
CA ASP A 396 4.53 -9.01 24.95
C ASP A 396 4.65 -8.81 23.42
N LYS A 397 5.87 -8.78 22.86
CA LYS A 397 6.08 -8.74 21.40
C LYS A 397 5.69 -10.02 20.69
N LYS A 398 5.97 -11.21 21.25
CA LYS A 398 5.52 -12.48 20.67
C LYS A 398 3.99 -12.58 20.71
N ASP A 399 3.39 -12.16 21.82
CA ASP A 399 1.95 -12.11 21.97
C ASP A 399 1.33 -11.12 20.97
N LEU A 400 1.95 -9.95 20.76
CA LEU A 400 1.54 -8.98 19.75
C LEU A 400 1.53 -9.57 18.35
N ILE A 401 2.57 -10.33 17.95
CA ILE A 401 2.63 -11.00 16.64
C ILE A 401 1.48 -11.99 16.49
N GLY A 402 1.26 -12.84 17.50
CA GLY A 402 0.14 -13.79 17.52
C GLY A 402 -1.22 -13.10 17.39
N MET A 403 -1.42 -12.01 18.13
CA MET A 403 -2.67 -11.24 18.10
C MET A 403 -2.87 -10.45 16.80
N LYS A 404 -1.80 -9.92 16.19
CA LYS A 404 -1.87 -9.30 14.85
C LYS A 404 -2.31 -10.31 13.78
N SER A 405 -1.83 -11.55 13.84
CA SER A 405 -2.29 -12.62 12.94
C SER A 405 -3.76 -12.98 13.14
N LEU A 406 -4.24 -13.01 14.40
CA LEU A 406 -5.66 -13.20 14.68
C LEU A 406 -6.52 -12.03 14.19
N LEU A 407 -6.04 -10.80 14.35
CA LEU A 407 -6.70 -9.62 13.81
C LEU A 407 -6.82 -9.70 12.29
N GLU A 408 -5.75 -10.06 11.55
CA GLU A 408 -5.80 -10.21 10.09
C GLU A 408 -6.86 -11.24 9.66
N LYS A 409 -6.96 -12.38 10.37
CA LYS A 409 -8.02 -13.37 10.12
C LYS A 409 -9.42 -12.80 10.37
N ALA A 410 -9.60 -12.02 11.43
CA ALA A 410 -10.88 -11.39 11.75
C ALA A 410 -11.26 -10.31 10.72
N GLU A 411 -10.29 -9.51 10.28
CA GLU A 411 -10.45 -8.49 9.21
C GLU A 411 -10.85 -9.11 7.86
N ILE A 412 -10.51 -10.39 7.60
CA ILE A 412 -10.97 -11.15 6.42
C ILE A 412 -12.35 -11.78 6.66
N ALA A 413 -12.63 -12.25 7.88
CA ALA A 413 -13.88 -12.91 8.22
C ALA A 413 -15.09 -11.97 8.12
N TYR A 414 -14.96 -10.74 8.63
CA TYR A 414 -16.04 -9.74 8.58
C TYR A 414 -16.54 -9.43 7.15
N PRO A 415 -15.70 -9.00 6.19
CA PRO A 415 -16.15 -8.75 4.82
C PRO A 415 -16.65 -10.03 4.12
N THR A 416 -16.16 -11.20 4.51
CA THR A 416 -16.66 -12.49 4.00
C THR A 416 -18.10 -12.75 4.46
N ALA A 417 -18.39 -12.54 5.75
CA ALA A 417 -19.73 -12.67 6.31
C ALA A 417 -20.68 -11.62 5.70
N LEU A 418 -20.23 -10.37 5.59
CA LEU A 418 -21.00 -9.28 4.99
C LEU A 418 -21.35 -9.58 3.53
N LYS A 419 -20.38 -10.11 2.75
CA LYS A 419 -20.59 -10.57 1.38
C LYS A 419 -21.65 -11.67 1.28
N ALA A 420 -21.64 -12.63 2.19
CA ALA A 420 -22.64 -13.70 2.20
C ALA A 420 -24.05 -13.15 2.49
N ARG A 421 -24.18 -12.29 3.50
CA ARG A 421 -25.44 -11.61 3.86
C ARG A 421 -25.99 -10.76 2.71
N ASN A 422 -25.17 -9.88 2.15
CA ASN A 422 -25.61 -8.94 1.14
C ASN A 422 -25.94 -9.61 -0.20
N LYS A 423 -25.30 -10.74 -0.54
CA LYS A 423 -25.70 -11.54 -1.71
C LYS A 423 -27.14 -12.07 -1.59
N LYS A 424 -27.60 -12.40 -0.38
CA LYS A 424 -28.98 -12.85 -0.13
C LYS A 424 -29.96 -11.70 -0.24
N GLU A 425 -29.61 -10.53 0.31
CA GLU A 425 -30.40 -9.30 0.12
C GLU A 425 -30.49 -8.91 -1.36
N ARG A 426 -29.39 -9.01 -2.11
CA ARG A 426 -29.41 -8.81 -3.56
C ARG A 426 -30.35 -9.78 -4.26
N ALA A 427 -30.41 -11.05 -3.83
CA ALA A 427 -31.33 -12.02 -4.40
C ALA A 427 -32.80 -11.64 -4.17
N ILE A 428 -33.16 -11.04 -3.03
CA ILE A 428 -34.50 -10.48 -2.79
C ILE A 428 -34.78 -9.34 -3.77
N HIS A 429 -33.82 -8.43 -3.96
CA HIS A 429 -33.98 -7.31 -4.87
C HIS A 429 -34.19 -7.72 -6.33
N LEU A 430 -33.74 -8.92 -6.71
CA LEU A 430 -33.95 -9.50 -8.04
C LEU A 430 -35.32 -10.20 -8.20
N LEU A 431 -36.18 -10.22 -7.17
CA LEU A 431 -37.51 -10.81 -7.31
C LEU A 431 -38.54 -9.86 -7.96
N TRP A 432 -38.27 -8.55 -7.92
CA TRP A 432 -39.24 -7.50 -8.26
C TRP A 432 -38.68 -6.48 -9.25
N PRO A 433 -39.31 -6.25 -10.41
CA PRO A 433 -38.74 -5.40 -11.47
C PRO A 433 -38.52 -3.95 -11.03
N GLN A 434 -39.43 -3.37 -10.23
CA GLN A 434 -39.29 -2.02 -9.65
C GLN A 434 -37.98 -1.86 -8.86
N VAL A 435 -37.57 -2.94 -8.17
CA VAL A 435 -36.36 -2.95 -7.36
C VAL A 435 -35.14 -3.10 -8.25
N VAL A 436 -35.22 -3.93 -9.29
CA VAL A 436 -34.15 -4.07 -10.31
C VAL A 436 -33.84 -2.75 -10.99
N ASP A 437 -34.84 -1.92 -11.29
CA ASP A 437 -34.62 -0.58 -11.86
C ASP A 437 -33.77 0.31 -10.94
N ARG A 438 -34.01 0.25 -9.62
CA ARG A 438 -33.15 0.92 -8.63
C ARG A 438 -31.74 0.35 -8.59
N LEU A 439 -31.56 -0.97 -8.75
CA LEU A 439 -30.24 -1.57 -8.85
C LEU A 439 -29.50 -1.10 -10.10
N VAL A 440 -30.17 -0.98 -11.24
CA VAL A 440 -29.60 -0.43 -12.47
C VAL A 440 -29.15 1.01 -12.26
N ALA A 441 -29.98 1.84 -11.61
CA ALA A 441 -29.62 3.22 -11.28
C ALA A 441 -28.38 3.30 -10.37
N ASN A 442 -28.31 2.47 -9.34
CA ASN A 442 -27.15 2.44 -8.43
C ASN A 442 -25.87 1.98 -9.15
N VAL A 443 -25.96 0.93 -9.97
CA VAL A 443 -24.80 0.44 -10.74
C VAL A 443 -24.33 1.47 -11.78
N LYS A 444 -25.25 2.25 -12.35
CA LYS A 444 -24.89 3.41 -13.21
C LYS A 444 -24.21 4.52 -12.42
N ALA A 445 -24.68 4.83 -11.21
CA ALA A 445 -24.02 5.84 -10.37
C ALA A 445 -22.58 5.43 -10.02
N ASP A 446 -22.35 4.15 -9.71
CA ASP A 446 -20.99 3.60 -9.54
C ASP A 446 -20.15 3.73 -10.83
N GLN A 447 -20.74 3.44 -11.99
CA GLN A 447 -20.09 3.59 -13.30
C GLN A 447 -19.75 5.05 -13.61
N ASP A 448 -20.64 6.00 -13.33
CA ASP A 448 -20.40 7.43 -13.51
C ASP A 448 -19.25 7.90 -12.61
N GLN A 449 -19.14 7.35 -11.40
CA GLN A 449 -18.04 7.63 -10.50
C GLN A 449 -16.68 7.14 -11.04
N MET A 450 -16.67 6.10 -11.89
CA MET A 450 -15.45 5.71 -12.59
C MET A 450 -14.95 6.77 -13.57
N ALA A 451 -15.82 7.58 -14.16
CA ALA A 451 -15.40 8.69 -15.00
C ALA A 451 -14.63 9.75 -14.16
N ALA A 452 -15.08 10.00 -12.92
CA ALA A 452 -14.35 10.85 -11.98
C ALA A 452 -12.97 10.24 -11.68
N TYR A 453 -12.87 8.93 -11.49
CA TYR A 453 -11.59 8.24 -11.30
C TYR A 453 -10.68 8.35 -12.50
N LYS A 454 -11.16 8.12 -13.72
CA LYS A 454 -10.37 8.32 -14.95
C LYS A 454 -9.79 9.73 -15.04
N LYS A 455 -10.54 10.75 -14.65
CA LYS A 455 -10.04 12.14 -14.58
C LYS A 455 -8.92 12.28 -13.56
N VAL A 456 -9.02 11.62 -12.41
CA VAL A 456 -7.94 11.57 -11.41
C VAL A 456 -6.72 10.86 -11.97
N VAL A 457 -6.89 9.73 -12.67
CA VAL A 457 -5.79 8.96 -13.29
C VAL A 457 -5.05 9.81 -14.32
N GLY A 458 -5.76 10.47 -15.22
CA GLY A 458 -5.14 11.37 -16.21
C GLY A 458 -4.38 12.55 -15.58
N GLY A 459 -4.69 12.91 -14.33
CA GLY A 459 -4.00 13.94 -13.55
C GLY A 459 -2.91 13.41 -12.63
N ILE A 460 -2.62 12.11 -12.62
CA ILE A 460 -1.53 11.56 -11.81
C ILE A 460 -0.22 12.11 -12.32
N LYS A 461 0.43 12.86 -11.45
CA LYS A 461 1.78 13.37 -11.64
C LYS A 461 2.56 13.12 -10.37
N MET A 462 3.65 12.39 -10.49
CA MET A 462 4.63 12.38 -9.41
C MET A 462 5.34 13.74 -9.41
N PRO A 463 5.69 14.29 -8.22
CA PRO A 463 6.50 15.50 -8.16
C PRO A 463 7.81 15.28 -8.92
N GLY A 464 8.27 16.28 -9.67
CA GLY A 464 9.62 16.24 -10.23
C GLY A 464 10.68 16.22 -9.12
N ALA A 465 11.82 15.57 -9.38
CA ALA A 465 12.93 15.50 -8.43
C ALA A 465 13.65 16.86 -8.21
N VAL A 466 13.41 17.84 -9.09
CA VAL A 466 13.98 19.19 -9.08
C VAL A 466 12.87 20.24 -9.05
#